data_AF-A0A0Q8MWD4-F1
#
_entry.id   AF-A0A0Q8MWD4-F1
#
_cell.length_a   1.000
_cell.length_b   1.000
_cell.length_c   1.000
_cell.angle_alpha   90.00
_cell.angle_beta   90.00
_cell.angle_gamma   90.00
#
_symmetry.space_group_name_H-M   'P 1'
#
loop_
_entity.id
_entity.type
_entity.pdbx_description
1 polymer ?
#
loop_
_entity_poly.entity_id
_entity_poly.type
_entity_poly.pdbx_seq_one_letter_code
_entity_poly.pdbx_strand_id
1 'polypeptide(L)'
;MKQIVVVAVFALLASACDSGANKDAQKVAGVLTGDSKGAASDNPICKLFKPGELEAYAGEALNAGGNAGLGYACQWTAKDGEGNVMVTIVGADDAEIPSLAPGFRKLPDIGTRGFVVNDMGWAAGAVRGKDFVKVSISGPKASDATAIALLKETLKRQP
;
A
#
# COMPACT_ATOMS: atom_id res chain seq x y z
N MET A 1 59.81 -37.20 -20.07
CA MET A 1 59.29 -38.14 -19.04
C MET A 1 58.70 -37.32 -17.90
N LYS A 2 57.42 -37.60 -17.59
CA LYS A 2 56.65 -37.27 -16.37
C LYS A 2 56.23 -35.81 -16.14
N GLN A 3 55.04 -35.51 -16.68
CA GLN A 3 54.00 -34.68 -16.06
C GLN A 3 53.62 -35.22 -14.66
N ILE A 4 53.17 -34.35 -13.75
CA ILE A 4 52.38 -34.53 -12.50
C ILE A 4 52.70 -33.29 -11.63
N VAL A 5 51.81 -32.50 -11.02
CA VAL A 5 50.35 -32.47 -10.81
C VAL A 5 49.95 -31.04 -10.42
N VAL A 6 48.75 -30.63 -10.83
CA VAL A 6 48.03 -29.40 -10.44
C VAL A 6 47.42 -29.58 -9.05
N VAL A 7 47.57 -28.62 -8.13
CA VAL A 7 46.54 -28.30 -7.11
C VAL A 7 46.54 -26.80 -6.86
N ALA A 8 45.51 -26.14 -7.39
CA ALA A 8 45.18 -24.76 -7.07
C ALA A 8 44.56 -24.72 -5.67
N VAL A 9 45.18 -23.97 -4.75
CA VAL A 9 44.59 -23.62 -3.46
C VAL A 9 43.74 -22.38 -3.67
N PHE A 10 42.47 -22.56 -4.07
CA PHE A 10 41.46 -21.52 -3.90
C PHE A 10 41.02 -21.56 -2.43
N ALA A 11 41.55 -20.62 -1.65
CA ALA A 11 41.08 -20.38 -0.29
C ALA A 11 39.59 -19.98 -0.34
N LEU A 12 38.75 -20.88 0.15
CA LEU A 12 37.34 -20.62 0.46
C LEU A 12 37.25 -19.51 1.51
N LEU A 13 36.79 -18.33 1.09
CA LEU A 13 36.25 -17.30 1.98
C LEU A 13 34.88 -17.75 2.50
N ALA A 14 34.87 -18.66 3.46
CA ALA A 14 33.86 -18.68 4.53
C ALA A 14 34.50 -17.87 5.68
N SER A 15 33.87 -16.93 6.37
CA SER A 15 32.50 -16.89 6.86
C SER A 15 32.34 -15.57 7.63
N ALA A 16 31.39 -14.74 7.23
CA ALA A 16 30.75 -13.73 8.09
C ALA A 16 29.42 -13.32 7.45
N CYS A 17 28.48 -14.26 7.33
CA CYS A 17 27.07 -13.90 7.15
C CYS A 17 26.61 -13.32 8.47
N ASP A 18 26.75 -12.00 8.57
CA ASP A 18 26.36 -11.19 9.70
C ASP A 18 24.84 -11.31 9.88
N SER A 19 24.44 -11.94 10.99
CA SER A 19 23.04 -12.03 11.39
C SER A 19 22.49 -10.68 11.87
N GLY A 20 23.34 -9.65 12.01
CA GLY A 20 22.96 -8.26 12.25
C GLY A 20 22.32 -7.59 11.02
N ALA A 21 22.93 -7.72 9.84
CA ALA A 21 22.43 -7.10 8.61
C ALA A 21 20.99 -7.55 8.23
N ASN A 22 20.64 -8.81 8.53
CA ASN A 22 19.29 -9.33 8.32
C ASN A 22 18.27 -8.72 9.31
N LYS A 23 18.65 -8.57 10.59
CA LYS A 23 17.78 -7.97 11.61
C LYS A 23 17.53 -6.48 11.37
N ASP A 24 18.55 -5.75 10.93
CA ASP A 24 18.42 -4.33 10.61
C ASP A 24 17.52 -4.13 9.38
N ALA A 25 17.68 -4.97 8.34
CA ALA A 25 16.79 -4.95 7.18
C ALA A 25 15.34 -5.25 7.55
N GLN A 26 15.09 -6.26 8.40
CA GLN A 26 13.75 -6.58 8.90
C GLN A 26 13.14 -5.43 9.72
N LYS A 27 13.95 -4.77 10.55
CA LYS A 27 13.51 -3.62 11.33
C LYS A 27 13.12 -2.44 10.44
N VAL A 28 13.94 -2.13 9.43
CA VAL A 28 13.63 -1.07 8.46
C VAL A 28 12.37 -1.42 7.68
N ALA A 29 12.24 -2.66 7.19
CA ALA A 29 11.05 -3.13 6.51
C ALA A 29 9.79 -2.95 7.36
N GLY A 30 9.83 -3.36 8.64
CA GLY A 30 8.72 -3.18 9.57
C GLY A 30 8.35 -1.72 9.83
N VAL A 31 9.30 -0.79 9.78
CA VAL A 31 9.00 0.65 9.85
C VAL A 31 8.31 1.14 8.58
N LEU A 32 8.77 0.69 7.41
CA LEU A 32 8.22 1.11 6.11
C LEU A 32 6.79 0.60 5.90
N THR A 33 6.51 -0.65 6.26
CA THR A 33 5.15 -1.21 6.22
C THR A 33 4.28 -0.64 7.33
N GLY A 34 4.87 -0.31 8.48
CA GLY A 34 4.16 0.13 9.68
C GLY A 34 3.95 -0.98 10.71
N ASP A 35 4.44 -2.20 10.47
CA ASP A 35 4.36 -3.32 11.41
C ASP A 35 5.10 -3.05 12.73
N SER A 36 6.03 -2.10 12.74
CA SER A 36 6.67 -1.62 13.98
C SER A 36 5.70 -0.89 14.93
N LYS A 37 4.54 -0.42 14.43
CA LYS A 37 3.49 0.23 15.22
C LYS A 37 2.43 -0.75 15.75
N GLY A 38 2.43 -1.99 15.28
CA GLY A 38 1.46 -3.02 15.66
C GLY A 38 1.06 -3.91 14.49
N ALA A 39 0.37 -5.01 14.79
CA ALA A 39 -0.10 -5.93 13.75
C ALA A 39 -1.21 -5.29 12.90
N ALA A 40 -1.37 -5.75 11.66
CA ALA A 40 -2.47 -5.29 10.80
C ALA A 40 -3.86 -5.52 11.42
N SER A 41 -4.01 -6.55 12.26
CA SER A 41 -5.22 -6.80 13.05
C SER A 41 -5.53 -5.72 14.09
N ASP A 42 -4.57 -4.89 14.45
CA ASP A 42 -4.74 -3.79 15.40
C ASP A 42 -4.95 -2.45 14.68
N ASN A 43 -4.56 -2.36 13.41
CA ASN A 43 -4.74 -1.19 12.57
C ASN A 43 -6.24 -0.92 12.29
N PRO A 44 -6.80 0.21 12.76
CA PRO A 44 -8.22 0.52 12.57
C PRO A 44 -8.60 0.67 11.10
N ILE A 45 -7.66 1.05 10.22
CA ILE A 45 -7.90 1.17 8.78
C ILE A 45 -8.12 -0.22 8.16
N CYS A 46 -7.35 -1.22 8.58
CA CYS A 46 -7.51 -2.61 8.12
C CYS A 46 -8.83 -3.24 8.58
N LYS A 47 -9.49 -2.66 9.60
CA LYS A 47 -10.81 -3.10 10.08
C LYS A 47 -11.98 -2.50 9.30
N LEU A 48 -11.74 -1.49 8.46
CA LEU A 48 -12.81 -0.82 7.71
C LEU A 48 -13.48 -1.75 6.69
N PHE A 49 -12.73 -2.71 6.13
CA PHE A 49 -13.21 -3.58 5.07
C PHE A 49 -12.68 -5.00 5.22
N LYS A 50 -13.54 -5.97 4.89
CA LYS A 50 -13.12 -7.34 4.58
C LYS A 50 -12.68 -7.43 3.11
N PRO A 51 -11.73 -8.31 2.76
CA PRO A 51 -11.26 -8.46 1.37
C PRO A 51 -12.40 -8.61 0.36
N GLY A 52 -13.38 -9.49 0.64
CA GLY A 52 -14.53 -9.73 -0.23
C GLY A 52 -15.43 -8.52 -0.51
N GLU A 53 -15.43 -7.50 0.36
CA GLU A 53 -16.14 -6.23 0.08
C GLU A 53 -15.39 -5.40 -0.97
N LEU A 54 -14.05 -5.48 -0.95
CA LEU A 54 -13.17 -4.72 -1.84
C LEU A 54 -13.04 -5.33 -3.24
N GLU A 55 -13.30 -6.64 -3.38
CA GLU A 55 -13.30 -7.35 -4.68
C GLU A 55 -14.32 -6.75 -5.66
N ALA A 56 -15.41 -6.16 -5.17
CA ALA A 56 -16.39 -5.46 -6.00
C ALA A 56 -15.80 -4.23 -6.71
N TYR A 57 -14.79 -3.60 -6.10
CA TYR A 57 -14.12 -2.41 -6.63
C TYR A 57 -12.88 -2.75 -7.46
N ALA A 58 -12.06 -3.71 -7.00
CA ALA A 58 -10.86 -4.16 -7.72
C ALA A 58 -11.21 -5.01 -8.96
N GLY A 59 -12.24 -5.86 -8.84
CA GLY A 59 -12.66 -6.79 -9.90
C GLY A 59 -12.00 -8.16 -9.83
N GLU A 60 -11.32 -8.47 -8.74
CA GLU A 60 -10.52 -9.68 -8.56
C GLU A 60 -10.43 -10.05 -7.07
N ALA A 61 -9.98 -11.27 -6.79
CA ALA A 61 -9.87 -11.77 -5.43
C ALA A 61 -8.69 -11.15 -4.68
N LEU A 62 -8.93 -10.72 -3.44
CA LEU A 62 -7.93 -10.03 -2.62
C LEU A 62 -7.45 -10.88 -1.45
N ASN A 63 -6.20 -10.65 -1.05
CA ASN A 63 -5.62 -11.17 0.19
C ASN A 63 -6.15 -10.40 1.41
N ALA A 64 -5.82 -10.89 2.61
CA ALA A 64 -6.04 -10.13 3.84
C ALA A 64 -5.28 -8.79 3.80
N GLY A 65 -5.84 -7.77 4.44
CA GLY A 65 -5.23 -6.46 4.52
C GLY A 65 -3.96 -6.47 5.38
N GLY A 66 -2.93 -5.78 4.91
CA GLY A 66 -1.68 -5.55 5.64
C GLY A 66 -1.44 -4.07 5.92
N ASN A 67 -0.62 -3.78 6.93
CA ASN A 67 -0.15 -2.42 7.18
C ASN A 67 0.57 -1.87 5.95
N ALA A 68 0.33 -0.60 5.64
CA ALA A 68 1.04 0.13 4.60
C ALA A 68 1.23 1.59 5.01
N GLY A 69 2.00 2.35 4.21
CA GLY A 69 2.14 3.79 4.37
C GLY A 69 2.63 4.20 5.76
N LEU A 70 3.69 3.55 6.25
CA LEU A 70 4.23 3.78 7.60
C LEU A 70 3.20 3.54 8.72
N GLY A 71 2.21 2.68 8.48
CA GLY A 71 1.11 2.35 9.40
C GLY A 71 -0.08 3.33 9.36
N TYR A 72 -0.09 4.28 8.41
CA TYR A 72 -1.23 5.17 8.17
C TYR A 72 -2.12 4.70 7.02
N ALA A 73 -1.88 3.49 6.52
CA ALA A 73 -2.69 2.87 5.50
C ALA A 73 -2.92 1.38 5.80
N CYS A 74 -3.91 0.82 5.10
CA CYS A 74 -4.06 -0.60 4.92
C CYS A 74 -4.11 -0.93 3.43
N GLN A 75 -3.41 -1.99 3.02
CA GLN A 75 -3.38 -2.46 1.64
C GLN A 75 -3.84 -3.90 1.53
N TRP A 76 -4.70 -4.16 0.56
CA TRP A 76 -5.15 -5.48 0.15
C TRP A 76 -4.61 -5.74 -1.26
N THR A 77 -3.69 -6.68 -1.40
CA THR A 77 -3.16 -7.09 -2.70
C THR A 77 -4.03 -8.15 -3.33
N ALA A 78 -4.11 -8.16 -4.66
CA ALA A 78 -4.68 -9.26 -5.40
C ALA A 78 -3.93 -10.56 -5.15
N LYS A 79 -4.65 -11.68 -5.27
CA LYS A 79 -4.07 -13.02 -5.09
C LYS A 79 -3.05 -13.37 -6.18
N ASP A 80 -3.21 -12.82 -7.39
CA ASP A 80 -2.25 -12.98 -8.49
C ASP A 80 -1.08 -12.00 -8.44
N GLY A 81 -1.18 -10.96 -7.60
CA GLY A 81 -0.15 -9.94 -7.40
C GLY A 81 -0.23 -8.73 -8.34
N GLU A 82 -1.20 -8.65 -9.24
CA GLU A 82 -1.28 -7.54 -10.23
C GLU A 82 -2.22 -6.40 -9.80
N GLY A 83 -3.25 -6.70 -9.01
CA GLY A 83 -4.17 -5.73 -8.43
C GLY A 83 -3.84 -5.32 -6.99
N ASN A 84 -4.35 -4.17 -6.56
CA ASN A 84 -4.40 -3.81 -5.15
C ASN A 84 -5.49 -2.77 -4.85
N VAL A 85 -5.95 -2.78 -3.60
CA VAL A 85 -6.71 -1.69 -3.00
C VAL A 85 -5.94 -1.18 -1.81
N MET A 86 -5.80 0.13 -1.68
CA MET A 86 -5.21 0.76 -0.50
C MET A 86 -6.13 1.86 0.01
N VAL A 87 -6.24 1.94 1.34
CA VAL A 87 -6.91 3.05 2.04
C VAL A 87 -5.87 3.69 2.95
N THR A 88 -5.73 5.01 2.83
CA THR A 88 -4.82 5.84 3.63
C THR A 88 -5.62 6.88 4.38
N ILE A 89 -5.34 7.04 5.67
CA ILE A 89 -5.92 8.07 6.52
C ILE A 89 -4.80 8.77 7.29
N VAL A 90 -4.63 10.07 7.04
CA VAL A 90 -3.62 10.94 7.66
C VAL A 90 -4.26 12.27 8.08
N GLY A 91 -3.49 13.17 8.69
CA GLY A 91 -3.97 14.51 9.01
C GLY A 91 -4.30 15.31 7.73
N ALA A 92 -5.26 16.23 7.82
CA ALA A 92 -5.65 17.10 6.71
C ALA A 92 -4.50 17.99 6.20
N ASP A 93 -3.53 18.30 7.06
CA ASP A 93 -2.33 19.06 6.74
C ASP A 93 -1.34 18.26 5.90
N ASP A 94 -1.39 16.93 5.99
CA ASP A 94 -0.57 15.99 5.20
C ASP A 94 -1.26 15.61 3.86
N ALA A 95 -2.35 16.29 3.52
CA ALA A 95 -3.14 15.98 2.33
C ALA A 95 -2.37 16.24 1.03
N GLU A 96 -1.91 15.15 0.42
CA GLU A 96 -1.32 15.16 -0.92
C GLU A 96 -2.42 15.19 -1.98
N ILE A 97 -2.52 16.31 -2.71
CA ILE A 97 -3.48 16.49 -3.80
C ILE A 97 -2.72 16.68 -5.11
N PRO A 98 -2.79 15.73 -6.04
CA PRO A 98 -2.04 15.77 -7.28
C PRO A 98 -2.74 16.66 -8.32
N SER A 99 -2.95 17.95 -8.01
CA SER A 99 -3.74 18.86 -8.85
C SER A 99 -3.14 19.15 -10.23
N LEU A 100 -1.87 18.79 -10.44
CA LEU A 100 -1.15 18.93 -11.71
C LEU A 100 -1.09 17.61 -12.50
N ALA A 101 -1.60 16.50 -11.95
CA ALA A 101 -1.60 15.22 -12.64
C ALA A 101 -2.59 15.22 -13.81
N PRO A 102 -2.24 14.61 -14.96
CA PRO A 102 -3.17 14.43 -16.07
C PRO A 102 -4.46 13.72 -15.63
N GLY A 103 -5.61 14.21 -16.09
CA GLY A 103 -6.91 13.61 -15.76
C GLY A 103 -7.39 13.86 -14.33
N PHE A 104 -6.68 14.68 -13.53
CA PHE A 104 -7.17 15.14 -12.24
C PHE A 104 -8.53 15.84 -12.37
N ARG A 105 -9.47 15.48 -11.51
CA ARG A 105 -10.81 16.07 -11.47
C ARG A 105 -11.24 16.32 -10.03
N LYS A 106 -11.73 17.53 -9.76
CA LYS A 106 -12.30 17.90 -8.46
C LYS A 106 -13.65 17.22 -8.25
N LEU A 107 -13.94 16.89 -7.00
CA LEU A 107 -15.21 16.33 -6.54
C LEU A 107 -15.81 17.27 -5.48
N PRO A 108 -16.51 18.35 -5.89
CA PRO A 108 -16.97 19.38 -4.97
C PRO A 108 -17.98 18.88 -3.93
N ASP A 109 -18.68 17.78 -4.23
CA ASP A 109 -19.69 17.18 -3.34
C ASP A 109 -19.10 16.16 -2.35
N ILE A 110 -17.76 16.01 -2.29
CA ILE A 110 -17.09 15.02 -1.44
C ILE A 110 -16.00 15.70 -0.62
N GLY A 111 -16.36 16.11 0.59
CA GLY A 111 -15.44 16.82 1.49
C GLY A 111 -15.01 18.18 0.94
N THR A 112 -14.07 18.85 1.62
CA THR A 112 -13.65 20.21 1.24
C THR A 112 -12.62 20.24 0.11
N ARG A 113 -11.88 19.13 -0.07
CA ARG A 113 -10.78 19.00 -1.04
C ARG A 113 -10.88 17.68 -1.81
N GLY A 114 -12.09 17.32 -2.23
CA GLY A 114 -12.38 16.09 -2.97
C GLY A 114 -11.75 16.04 -4.36
N PHE A 115 -11.20 14.89 -4.75
CA PHE A 115 -10.65 14.66 -6.07
C PHE A 115 -10.69 13.19 -6.51
N VAL A 116 -10.52 12.98 -7.82
CA VAL A 116 -10.19 11.69 -8.45
C VAL A 116 -9.11 11.90 -9.50
N VAL A 117 -8.26 10.90 -9.69
CA VAL A 117 -7.16 10.91 -10.67
C VAL A 117 -6.79 9.48 -11.06
N ASN A 118 -6.25 9.29 -12.26
CA ASN A 118 -5.56 8.06 -12.64
C ASN A 118 -4.05 8.29 -12.56
N ASP A 119 -3.40 7.70 -11.55
CA ASP A 119 -1.98 7.82 -11.26
C ASP A 119 -1.44 6.44 -10.88
N MET A 120 -1.00 5.69 -11.90
CA MET A 120 -0.60 4.27 -11.77
C MET A 120 -1.72 3.37 -11.19
N GLY A 121 -2.96 3.73 -11.48
CA GLY A 121 -4.17 3.19 -10.88
C GLY A 121 -5.18 4.30 -10.59
N TRP A 122 -6.42 3.96 -10.29
CA TRP A 122 -7.43 4.97 -9.97
C TRP A 122 -7.38 5.33 -8.49
N ALA A 123 -7.24 6.61 -8.19
CA ALA A 123 -7.24 7.13 -6.83
C ALA A 123 -8.29 8.21 -6.65
N ALA A 124 -8.91 8.24 -5.48
CA ALA A 124 -9.79 9.32 -5.06
C ALA A 124 -9.46 9.72 -3.61
N GLY A 125 -9.52 11.01 -3.32
CA GLY A 125 -9.26 11.50 -1.97
C GLY A 125 -10.11 12.69 -1.60
N ALA A 126 -10.26 12.93 -0.29
CA ALA A 126 -10.99 14.07 0.24
C ALA A 126 -10.51 14.40 1.67
N VAL A 127 -10.64 15.68 2.03
CA VAL A 127 -10.53 16.13 3.42
C VAL A 127 -11.92 16.13 4.06
N ARG A 128 -12.02 15.49 5.24
CA ARG A 128 -13.21 15.48 6.09
C ARG A 128 -12.82 15.82 7.53
N GLY A 129 -13.18 17.03 7.97
CA GLY A 129 -12.76 17.52 9.29
C GLY A 129 -11.24 17.62 9.38
N LYS A 130 -10.64 16.92 10.34
CA LYS A 130 -9.19 16.90 10.58
C LYS A 130 -8.43 15.85 9.77
N ASP A 131 -9.15 14.98 9.06
CA ASP A 131 -8.54 13.83 8.39
C ASP A 131 -8.55 14.02 6.86
N PHE A 132 -7.47 13.59 6.23
CA PHE A 132 -7.39 13.35 4.81
C PHE A 132 -7.47 11.86 4.52
N VAL A 133 -8.30 11.53 3.53
CA VAL A 133 -8.68 10.16 3.20
C VAL A 133 -8.35 9.97 1.74
N LYS A 134 -7.54 8.97 1.43
CA LYS A 134 -7.20 8.61 0.05
C LYS A 134 -7.45 7.12 -0.12
N VAL A 135 -8.07 6.76 -1.23
CA VAL A 135 -8.17 5.38 -1.69
C VAL A 135 -7.47 5.26 -3.02
N SER A 136 -6.79 4.13 -3.25
CA SER A 136 -6.23 3.77 -4.55
C SER A 136 -6.63 2.35 -4.91
N ILE A 137 -6.90 2.13 -6.20
CA ILE A 137 -7.40 0.87 -6.73
C ILE A 137 -6.68 0.60 -8.05
N SER A 138 -6.09 -0.59 -8.16
CA SER A 138 -5.73 -1.22 -9.43
C SER A 138 -6.47 -2.55 -9.54
N GLY A 139 -6.68 -2.99 -10.78
CA GLY A 139 -7.39 -4.23 -11.09
C GLY A 139 -8.38 -4.07 -12.25
N PRO A 140 -9.00 -5.16 -12.73
CA PRO A 140 -9.88 -5.16 -13.90
C PRO A 140 -11.08 -4.22 -13.82
N LYS A 141 -11.55 -3.87 -12.61
CA LYS A 141 -12.66 -2.93 -12.38
C LYS A 141 -12.22 -1.55 -11.87
N ALA A 142 -10.92 -1.29 -11.79
CA ALA A 142 -10.42 0.02 -11.41
C ALA A 142 -10.90 1.09 -12.41
N SER A 143 -11.62 2.08 -11.90
CA SER A 143 -12.18 3.20 -12.66
C SER A 143 -12.32 4.42 -11.75
N ASP A 144 -12.57 5.59 -12.34
CA ASP A 144 -12.92 6.77 -11.55
C ASP A 144 -14.17 6.53 -10.70
N ALA A 145 -15.19 5.88 -11.26
CA ALA A 145 -16.44 5.55 -10.59
C ALA A 145 -16.21 4.63 -9.38
N THR A 146 -15.40 3.57 -9.52
CA THR A 146 -15.12 2.65 -8.42
C THR A 146 -14.24 3.29 -7.34
N ALA A 147 -13.27 4.13 -7.71
CA ALA A 147 -12.48 4.89 -6.74
C ALA A 147 -13.32 5.90 -5.95
N ILE A 148 -14.20 6.64 -6.63
CA ILE A 148 -15.15 7.59 -5.99
C ILE A 148 -16.12 6.84 -5.07
N ALA A 149 -16.65 5.70 -5.51
CA ALA A 149 -17.56 4.89 -4.73
C ALA A 149 -16.88 4.34 -3.47
N LEU A 150 -15.63 3.86 -3.60
CA LEU A 150 -14.87 3.37 -2.46
C LEU A 150 -14.56 4.51 -1.49
N LEU A 151 -14.12 5.69 -1.97
CA LEU A 151 -13.89 6.85 -1.12
C LEU A 151 -15.14 7.22 -0.31
N LYS A 152 -16.31 7.28 -0.96
CA LYS A 152 -17.58 7.57 -0.28
C LYS A 152 -17.88 6.54 0.81
N GLU A 153 -17.63 5.26 0.54
CA GLU A 153 -17.86 4.20 1.52
C GLU A 153 -16.86 4.27 2.68
N THR A 154 -15.58 4.48 2.39
CA THR A 154 -14.54 4.69 3.41
C THR A 154 -14.90 5.85 4.32
N LEU A 155 -15.31 6.99 3.76
CA LEU A 155 -15.72 8.15 4.54
C LEU A 155 -16.87 7.81 5.50
N LYS A 156 -17.87 7.02 5.10
CA LYS A 156 -18.97 6.62 6.01
C LYS A 156 -18.50 5.76 7.19
N ARG A 157 -17.48 4.93 6.96
CA ARG A 157 -16.96 3.96 7.94
C ARG A 157 -15.87 4.52 8.84
N GLN A 158 -15.36 5.71 8.54
CA GLN A 158 -14.36 6.35 9.36
C GLN A 158 -14.86 6.54 10.79
N PRO A 159 -14.02 6.20 11.80
CA PRO A 159 -14.34 6.41 13.20
C PRO A 159 -14.44 7.90 13.57
#